data_AF-A0A060CFJ7-F1
#
_entry.id   AF-A0A060CFJ7-F1
#
_cell.length_a   1.000
_cell.length_b   1.000
_cell.length_c   1.000
_cell.angle_alpha   90.00
_cell.angle_beta   90.00
_cell.angle_gamma   90.00
#
_symmetry.space_group_name_H-M   'P 1'
#
loop_
_entity.id
_entity.type
_entity.pdbx_description
1 polymer ?
#
loop_
_entity_poly.entity_id
_entity_poly.type
_entity_poly.pdbx_seq_one_letter_code
_entity_poly.pdbx_strand_id
1 'polypeptide(L)'
;VLSRRQLDDLELIVIDHPQVKASVAYQGAHLLSWKPAGEEDVLWLSDNTPFKHGVALRGGIPVCWPWFGPARQPSHGFARILPWTLKGHDEDEHGVMLTFALHSSDETRKYWPHDFTLYARFKLGQSCEIELEAHGEFETTSALHSYFNVGDIAAVKVSGLG
;
A
#
# COMPACT_ATOMS: atom_id res chain seq x y z
N VAL A 1 2.41 0.98 20.28
CA VAL A 1 2.69 1.67 19.01
C VAL A 1 2.19 0.86 17.83
N LEU A 2 2.60 -0.41 17.66
CA LEU A 2 2.05 -1.29 16.61
C LEU A 2 1.05 -2.32 17.16
N SER A 3 -0.03 -2.57 16.43
CA SER A 3 -1.00 -3.63 16.76
C SER A 3 -1.52 -4.33 15.50
N ARG A 4 -1.72 -5.64 15.56
CA ARG A 4 -2.42 -6.38 14.50
C ARG A 4 -3.91 -6.35 14.79
N ARG A 5 -4.71 -6.01 13.77
CA ARG A 5 -6.16 -5.99 13.84
C ARG A 5 -6.74 -6.73 12.65
N GLN A 6 -8.01 -7.07 12.72
CA GLN A 6 -8.75 -7.66 11.61
C GLN A 6 -9.98 -6.80 11.34
N LEU A 7 -10.23 -6.51 10.07
CA LEU A 7 -11.43 -5.86 9.59
C LEU A 7 -12.02 -6.74 8.49
N ASP A 8 -13.23 -7.26 8.73
CA ASP A 8 -13.81 -8.35 7.96
C ASP A 8 -12.79 -9.50 7.75
N ASP A 9 -12.38 -9.73 6.50
CA ASP A 9 -11.50 -10.83 6.14
C ASP A 9 -10.02 -10.42 6.21
N LEU A 10 -9.72 -9.11 6.20
CA LEU A 10 -8.36 -8.61 6.03
C LEU A 10 -7.69 -8.28 7.36
N GLU A 11 -6.45 -8.74 7.48
CA GLU A 11 -5.57 -8.37 8.57
C GLU A 11 -4.84 -7.06 8.27
N LEU A 12 -4.73 -6.23 9.29
CA LEU A 12 -4.15 -4.90 9.27
C LEU A 12 -3.05 -4.82 10.32
N ILE A 13 -2.01 -4.06 10.02
CA ILE A 13 -1.14 -3.48 11.04
C ILE A 13 -1.56 -2.03 11.27
N VAL A 14 -1.81 -1.69 12.53
CA VAL A 14 -2.25 -0.36 12.95
C VAL A 14 -1.15 0.27 13.79
N ILE A 15 -0.75 1.47 13.38
CA ILE A 15 0.27 2.30 14.02
C ILE A 15 -0.45 3.39 14.82
N ASP A 16 -0.17 3.42 16.12
CA ASP A 16 -0.57 4.44 17.08
C ASP A 16 0.71 4.94 17.78
N HIS A 17 1.41 5.85 17.11
CA HIS A 17 2.68 6.45 17.53
C HIS A 17 2.46 7.93 17.91
N PRO A 18 3.17 8.51 18.89
CA PRO A 18 3.00 9.93 19.24
C PRO A 18 3.16 10.91 18.08
N GLN A 19 3.99 10.58 17.07
CA GLN A 19 4.20 11.42 15.88
C GLN A 19 3.29 11.07 14.69
N VAL A 20 2.63 9.91 14.69
CA VAL A 20 1.87 9.45 13.52
C VAL A 20 0.84 8.37 13.86
N LYS A 21 -0.32 8.45 13.22
CA LYS A 21 -1.28 7.36 13.13
C LYS A 21 -1.35 6.87 11.69
N ALA A 22 -1.32 5.56 11.50
CA ALA A 22 -1.37 4.96 10.18
C ALA A 22 -1.90 3.54 10.24
N SER A 23 -2.31 3.00 9.10
CA SER A 23 -2.70 1.59 9.01
C SER A 23 -2.35 1.01 7.64
N VAL A 24 -1.87 -0.23 7.63
CA VAL A 24 -1.47 -0.95 6.41
C VAL A 24 -2.17 -2.31 6.40
N ALA A 25 -2.88 -2.64 5.32
CA ALA A 25 -3.40 -4.01 5.14
C ALA A 25 -2.27 -4.93 4.68
N TYR A 26 -2.25 -6.16 5.21
CA TYR A 26 -1.32 -7.19 4.73
C TYR A 26 -1.61 -7.53 3.27
N GLN A 27 -2.88 -7.55 2.87
CA GLN A 27 -3.25 -7.61 1.46
C GLN A 27 -2.75 -6.35 0.74
N GLY A 28 -1.93 -6.57 -0.29
CA GLY A 28 -1.37 -5.50 -1.11
C GLY A 28 -0.24 -4.68 -0.49
N ALA A 29 0.21 -5.00 0.73
CA ALA A 29 1.00 -4.07 1.55
C ALA A 29 0.39 -2.65 1.49
N HIS A 30 -0.93 -2.59 1.64
CA HIS A 30 -1.72 -1.45 1.21
C HIS A 30 -1.80 -0.42 2.32
N LEU A 31 -1.07 0.69 2.21
CA LEU A 31 -1.19 1.81 3.16
C LEU A 31 -2.58 2.43 3.03
N LEU A 32 -3.41 2.27 4.06
CA LEU A 32 -4.81 2.70 4.07
C LEU A 32 -4.96 4.13 4.56
N SER A 33 -4.23 4.47 5.63
CA SER A 33 -4.25 5.79 6.25
C SER A 33 -2.86 6.20 6.70
N TRP A 34 -2.61 7.51 6.68
CA TRP A 34 -1.43 8.15 7.23
C TRP A 34 -1.82 9.56 7.69
N LYS A 35 -1.60 9.80 8.98
CA LYS A 35 -1.95 11.02 9.70
C LYS A 35 -0.81 11.39 10.64
N PRO A 36 0.12 12.27 10.22
CA PRO A 36 1.08 12.88 11.12
C PRO A 36 0.40 13.59 12.30
N ALA A 37 1.09 13.69 13.42
CA ALA A 37 0.57 14.39 14.59
C ALA A 37 0.26 15.86 14.27
N GLY A 38 -0.96 16.30 14.61
CA GLY A 38 -1.42 17.68 14.38
C GLY A 38 -2.04 17.92 13.00
N GLU A 39 -1.96 16.97 12.08
CA GLU A 39 -2.54 17.06 10.74
C GLU A 39 -3.89 16.32 10.66
N GLU A 40 -4.64 16.54 9.58
CA GLU A 40 -5.74 15.67 9.19
C GLU A 40 -5.25 14.41 8.47
N ASP A 41 -6.14 13.43 8.23
CA ASP A 41 -5.79 12.28 7.40
C ASP A 41 -5.38 12.75 5.99
N VAL A 42 -4.16 12.39 5.59
CA VAL A 42 -3.59 12.81 4.29
C VAL A 42 -4.07 11.91 3.16
N LEU A 43 -4.39 10.65 3.47
CA LEU A 43 -4.87 9.66 2.51
C LEU A 43 -6.38 9.50 2.61
N TRP A 44 -7.03 9.48 1.47
CA TRP A 44 -8.45 9.18 1.38
C TRP A 44 -8.67 7.67 1.29
N LEU A 45 -9.58 7.13 2.10
CA LEU A 45 -10.05 5.76 2.03
C LEU A 45 -11.56 5.76 1.82
N SER A 46 -12.07 4.90 0.94
CA SER A 46 -13.51 4.82 0.73
C SER A 46 -14.20 4.15 1.92
N ASP A 47 -15.22 4.78 2.47
CA ASP A 47 -16.09 4.17 3.50
C ASP A 47 -16.84 2.92 3.01
N ASN A 48 -16.90 2.72 1.69
CA ASN A 48 -17.59 1.59 1.05
C ASN A 48 -16.62 0.53 0.49
N THR A 49 -15.31 0.63 0.77
CA THR A 49 -14.37 -0.39 0.29
C THR A 49 -14.60 -1.71 1.01
N PRO A 50 -14.79 -2.84 0.30
CA PRO A 50 -14.92 -4.13 0.94
C PRO A 50 -13.55 -4.62 1.45
N PHE A 51 -13.47 -5.02 2.72
CA PHE A 51 -12.29 -5.67 3.29
C PHE A 51 -12.36 -7.18 3.08
N LYS A 52 -12.24 -7.61 1.82
CA LYS A 52 -12.38 -9.03 1.40
C LYS A 52 -11.11 -9.54 0.73
N HIS A 53 -10.79 -10.81 0.99
CA HIS A 53 -9.64 -11.48 0.36
C HIS A 53 -9.74 -11.42 -1.16
N GLY A 54 -8.64 -11.07 -1.84
CA GLY A 54 -8.57 -10.99 -3.29
C GLY A 54 -9.28 -9.79 -3.91
N VAL A 55 -9.95 -8.94 -3.12
CA VAL A 55 -10.65 -7.75 -3.62
C VAL A 55 -9.79 -6.50 -3.39
N ALA A 56 -9.51 -5.76 -4.45
CA ALA A 56 -8.71 -4.55 -4.36
C ALA A 56 -9.40 -3.49 -3.50
N LEU A 57 -8.67 -2.96 -2.51
CA LEU A 57 -9.13 -1.87 -1.65
C LEU A 57 -9.18 -0.55 -2.42
N ARG A 58 -10.21 0.27 -2.15
CA ARG A 58 -10.46 1.57 -2.78
C ARG A 58 -10.02 2.71 -1.86
N GLY A 59 -8.98 3.44 -2.28
CA GLY A 59 -8.35 4.50 -1.49
C GLY A 59 -6.98 4.08 -0.97
N GLY A 60 -6.37 4.87 -0.09
CA GLY A 60 -5.01 4.65 0.39
C GLY A 60 -3.99 4.72 -0.74
N ILE A 61 -3.00 3.81 -0.72
CA ILE A 61 -1.97 3.69 -1.76
C ILE A 61 -1.89 2.24 -2.25
N PRO A 62 -2.71 1.85 -3.25
CA PRO A 62 -2.58 0.56 -3.91
C PRO A 62 -1.24 0.44 -4.65
N VAL A 63 -0.58 -0.71 -4.48
CA VAL A 63 0.60 -1.11 -5.25
C VAL A 63 0.16 -1.73 -6.59
N CYS A 64 0.34 -0.99 -7.70
CA CYS A 64 0.07 -1.49 -9.05
C CYS A 64 1.32 -2.20 -9.58
N TRP A 65 1.29 -3.52 -9.69
CA TRP A 65 2.42 -4.34 -10.17
C TRP A 65 1.93 -5.76 -10.52
N PRO A 66 2.43 -6.42 -11.60
CA PRO A 66 3.53 -6.04 -12.50
C PRO A 66 3.12 -5.27 -13.76
N TRP A 67 1.85 -4.85 -13.85
CA TRP A 67 1.41 -3.94 -14.91
C TRP A 67 0.54 -2.81 -14.36
N PHE A 68 0.62 -1.64 -15.00
CA PHE A 68 -0.24 -0.51 -14.72
C PHE A 68 -1.45 -0.47 -15.68
N GLY A 69 -2.60 -0.05 -15.16
CA GLY A 69 -3.82 0.10 -15.95
C GLY A 69 -4.41 -1.24 -16.43
N PRO A 70 -5.27 -1.21 -17.46
CA PRO A 70 -5.98 -2.40 -17.95
C PRO A 70 -5.14 -3.26 -18.92
N ALA A 71 -3.80 -3.21 -18.82
CA ALA A 71 -2.91 -3.92 -19.74
C ALA A 71 -3.13 -5.45 -19.74
N ARG A 72 -3.48 -6.03 -18.59
CA ARG A 72 -3.92 -7.42 -18.41
C ARG A 72 -4.94 -7.50 -17.28
N GLN A 73 -5.59 -8.67 -17.14
CA GLN A 73 -6.51 -8.93 -16.05
C GLN A 73 -5.80 -9.58 -14.84
N PRO A 74 -6.07 -9.13 -13.61
CA PRO A 74 -6.87 -7.95 -13.27
C PRO A 74 -6.14 -6.63 -13.61
N SER A 75 -6.88 -5.54 -13.84
CA SER A 75 -6.27 -4.21 -14.00
C SER A 75 -5.33 -3.89 -12.84
N HIS A 76 -4.21 -3.23 -13.14
CA HIS A 76 -3.16 -2.85 -12.19
C HIS A 76 -2.39 -4.02 -11.55
N GLY A 77 -2.45 -5.20 -12.14
CA GLY A 77 -1.74 -6.37 -11.64
C GLY A 77 -2.37 -6.97 -10.39
N PHE A 78 -1.69 -7.96 -9.86
CA PHE A 78 -2.17 -8.80 -8.77
C PHE A 78 -1.54 -8.43 -7.41
N ALA A 79 -0.48 -7.62 -7.38
CA ALA A 79 0.24 -7.31 -6.14
C ALA A 79 -0.68 -6.76 -5.05
N ARG A 80 -1.61 -5.87 -5.41
CA ARG A 80 -2.61 -5.26 -4.50
C ARG A 80 -3.71 -6.17 -3.96
N ILE A 81 -3.88 -7.37 -4.51
CA ILE A 81 -4.96 -8.31 -4.10
C ILE A 81 -4.44 -9.57 -3.40
N LEU A 82 -3.12 -9.75 -3.32
CA LEU A 82 -2.51 -10.88 -2.64
C LEU A 82 -2.03 -10.47 -1.24
N PRO A 83 -2.00 -11.39 -0.27
CA PRO A 83 -1.42 -11.15 1.04
C PRO A 83 0.11 -11.05 0.96
N TRP A 84 0.67 -10.02 1.58
CA TRP A 84 2.11 -9.84 1.76
C TRP A 84 2.51 -10.28 3.16
N THR A 85 3.80 -10.57 3.35
CA THR A 85 4.36 -10.90 4.67
C THR A 85 5.11 -9.70 5.22
N LEU A 86 4.83 -9.30 6.47
CA LEU A 86 5.68 -8.35 7.19
C LEU A 86 7.01 -9.04 7.52
N LYS A 87 8.11 -8.57 6.91
CA LYS A 87 9.45 -9.13 7.10
C LYS A 87 10.20 -8.49 8.27
N GLY A 88 9.90 -7.24 8.58
CA GLY A 88 10.54 -6.50 9.66
C GLY A 88 9.86 -5.17 9.90
N HIS A 89 10.05 -4.67 11.12
CA HIS A 89 9.66 -3.34 11.51
C HIS A 89 10.70 -2.77 12.48
N ASP A 90 10.74 -1.45 12.57
CA ASP A 90 11.55 -0.71 13.55
C ASP A 90 10.79 0.56 13.94
N GLU A 91 11.06 1.11 15.12
CA GLU A 91 10.44 2.34 15.60
C GLU A 91 11.42 3.18 16.41
N ASP A 92 11.34 4.49 16.24
CA ASP A 92 12.10 5.48 16.99
C ASP A 92 11.19 6.64 17.42
N GLU A 93 11.76 7.70 17.98
CA GLU A 93 10.99 8.87 18.42
C GLU A 93 10.34 9.67 17.27
N HIS A 94 10.76 9.44 16.02
CA HIS A 94 10.28 10.14 14.84
C HIS A 94 9.18 9.38 14.09
N GLY A 95 9.13 8.05 14.21
CA GLY A 95 8.10 7.27 13.53
C GLY A 95 8.36 5.77 13.50
N VAL A 96 7.79 5.14 12.48
CA VAL A 96 7.81 3.67 12.30
C VAL A 96 8.25 3.32 10.90
N MET A 97 9.10 2.30 10.80
CA MET A 97 9.52 1.68 9.56
C MET A 97 8.91 0.29 9.41
N LEU A 98 8.38 -0.05 8.24
CA LEU A 98 7.81 -1.36 7.93
C LEU A 98 8.39 -1.90 6.62
N THR A 99 8.69 -3.19 6.56
CA THR A 99 9.06 -3.88 5.31
C THR A 99 8.13 -5.06 5.07
N PHE A 100 7.40 -5.01 3.97
CA PHE A 100 6.59 -6.12 3.47
C PHE A 100 7.26 -6.79 2.28
N ALA A 101 7.00 -8.09 2.10
CA ALA A 101 7.44 -8.85 0.95
C ALA A 101 6.32 -9.69 0.33
N LEU A 102 6.31 -9.77 -1.00
CA LEU A 102 5.55 -10.70 -1.81
C LEU A 102 6.51 -11.52 -2.67
N HIS A 103 6.37 -12.84 -2.67
CA HIS A 103 7.19 -13.75 -3.46
C HIS A 103 6.34 -14.41 -4.55
N SER A 104 6.97 -14.80 -5.66
CA SER A 104 6.33 -15.67 -6.64
C SER A 104 5.86 -16.99 -6.01
N SER A 105 4.73 -17.48 -6.47
CA SER A 105 4.14 -18.75 -6.07
C SER A 105 3.46 -19.42 -7.27
N ASP A 106 3.01 -20.66 -7.10
CA ASP A 106 2.22 -21.33 -8.14
C ASP A 106 0.92 -20.59 -8.46
N GLU A 107 0.38 -19.81 -7.52
CA GLU A 107 -0.76 -18.93 -7.77
C GLU A 107 -0.38 -17.72 -8.62
N THR A 108 0.71 -17.02 -8.28
CA THR A 108 1.12 -15.84 -9.07
C THR A 108 1.51 -16.23 -10.49
N ARG A 109 2.11 -17.42 -10.66
CA ARG A 109 2.47 -17.98 -11.97
C ARG A 109 1.27 -18.21 -12.89
N LYS A 110 0.05 -18.35 -12.35
CA LYS A 110 -1.19 -18.41 -13.15
C LYS A 110 -1.51 -17.07 -13.81
N TYR A 111 -1.15 -15.96 -13.17
CA TYR A 111 -1.31 -14.61 -13.74
C TYR A 111 -0.14 -14.25 -14.64
N TRP A 112 1.08 -14.60 -14.21
CA TRP A 112 2.31 -14.13 -14.83
C TRP A 112 3.48 -15.07 -14.50
N PRO A 113 4.03 -15.80 -15.50
CA PRO A 113 4.95 -16.92 -15.27
C PRO A 113 6.40 -16.49 -15.05
N HIS A 114 6.65 -15.64 -14.04
CA HIS A 114 7.99 -15.21 -13.64
C HIS A 114 8.22 -15.47 -12.15
N ASP A 115 9.48 -15.76 -11.81
CA ASP A 115 9.94 -15.67 -10.43
C ASP A 115 10.22 -14.22 -10.05
N PHE A 116 9.80 -13.84 -8.85
CA PHE A 116 10.04 -12.51 -8.33
C PHE A 116 10.09 -12.49 -6.80
N THR A 117 10.77 -11.48 -6.26
CA THR A 117 10.54 -11.00 -4.90
C THR A 117 10.29 -9.51 -4.95
N LEU A 118 9.17 -9.08 -4.41
CA LEU A 118 8.75 -7.69 -4.38
C LEU A 118 8.74 -7.20 -2.93
N TYR A 119 9.46 -6.12 -2.64
CA TYR A 119 9.48 -5.47 -1.34
C TYR A 119 8.72 -4.15 -1.40
N ALA A 120 7.93 -3.88 -0.36
CA ALA A 120 7.32 -2.58 -0.11
C ALA A 120 7.82 -2.09 1.25
N ARG A 121 8.58 -1.00 1.26
CA ARG A 121 9.16 -0.40 2.47
C ARG A 121 8.49 0.93 2.75
N PHE A 122 8.12 1.13 4.01
CA PHE A 122 7.44 2.33 4.48
C PHE A 122 8.28 2.97 5.58
N LYS A 123 8.43 4.30 5.51
CA LYS A 123 8.83 5.12 6.66
C LYS A 123 7.71 6.11 6.95
N LEU A 124 7.11 6.00 8.12
CA LEU A 124 5.89 6.69 8.49
C LEU A 124 6.16 7.54 9.73
N GLY A 125 6.14 8.85 9.55
CA GLY A 125 6.33 9.85 10.61
C GLY A 125 5.73 11.18 10.17
N GLN A 126 6.46 12.28 10.38
CA GLN A 126 6.06 13.60 9.82
C GLN A 126 6.00 13.61 8.29
N SER A 127 6.85 12.79 7.64
CA SER A 127 6.75 12.47 6.22
C SER A 127 6.32 11.01 6.04
N CYS A 128 5.90 10.68 4.82
CA CYS A 128 5.63 9.32 4.38
C CYS A 128 6.50 8.98 3.18
N GLU A 129 7.45 8.07 3.36
CA GLU A 129 8.26 7.50 2.28
C GLU A 129 7.76 6.09 1.97
N ILE A 130 7.64 5.79 0.68
CA ILE A 130 7.26 4.47 0.18
C ILE A 130 8.21 4.09 -0.94
N GLU A 131 8.84 2.93 -0.79
CA GLU A 131 9.71 2.33 -1.79
C GLU A 131 9.12 1.00 -2.23
N LEU A 132 9.08 0.78 -3.55
CA LEU A 132 8.72 -0.49 -4.16
C LEU A 132 9.93 -1.03 -4.92
N GLU A 133 10.41 -2.20 -4.53
CA GLU A 133 11.63 -2.80 -5.07
C GLU A 133 11.33 -4.22 -5.57
N ALA A 134 11.58 -4.48 -6.86
CA ALA A 134 11.32 -5.77 -7.50
C ALA A 134 12.64 -6.46 -7.85
N HIS A 135 12.78 -7.72 -7.47
CA HIS A 135 13.91 -8.59 -7.79
C HIS A 135 13.47 -9.72 -8.72
N GLY A 136 14.22 -9.94 -9.79
CA GLY A 136 14.02 -11.01 -10.77
C GLY A 136 14.30 -10.52 -12.19
N GLU A 137 14.07 -11.39 -13.17
CA GLU A 137 14.37 -11.14 -14.58
C GLU A 137 13.08 -10.96 -15.38
N PHE A 138 12.71 -9.71 -15.63
CA PHE A 138 11.45 -9.34 -16.27
C PHE A 138 11.38 -7.86 -16.65
N GLU A 139 10.37 -7.52 -17.46
CA GLU A 139 9.94 -6.14 -17.69
C GLU A 139 8.58 -5.92 -17.04
N THR A 140 8.39 -4.77 -16.39
CA THR A 140 7.14 -4.43 -15.70
C THR A 140 6.78 -2.97 -15.90
N THR A 141 5.51 -2.65 -15.67
CA THR A 141 5.06 -1.28 -15.43
C THR A 141 4.40 -1.22 -14.06
N SER A 142 4.54 -0.10 -13.36
CA SER A 142 4.09 0.00 -11.98
C SER A 142 3.63 1.40 -11.60
N ALA A 143 2.88 1.49 -10.49
CA ALA A 143 2.50 2.75 -9.88
C ALA A 143 2.24 2.58 -8.38
N LEU A 144 2.57 3.61 -7.60
CA LEU A 144 2.00 3.84 -6.27
C LEU A 144 0.77 4.72 -6.46
N HIS A 145 -0.43 4.12 -6.36
CA HIS A 145 -1.66 4.77 -6.83
C HIS A 145 -2.34 5.61 -5.74
N SER A 146 -1.64 6.60 -5.20
CA SER A 146 -2.08 7.35 -4.03
C SER A 146 -3.41 8.09 -4.22
N TYR A 147 -4.32 7.92 -3.26
CA TYR A 147 -5.55 8.71 -3.14
C TYR A 147 -5.34 9.74 -2.02
N PHE A 148 -5.13 11.00 -2.41
CA PHE A 148 -4.98 12.09 -1.44
C PHE A 148 -6.34 12.58 -0.96
N ASN A 149 -6.45 12.80 0.35
CA ASN A 149 -7.60 13.44 0.95
C ASN A 149 -7.58 14.94 0.66
N VAL A 150 -8.69 15.45 0.15
CA VAL A 150 -8.87 16.86 -0.20
C VAL A 150 -10.25 17.32 0.27
N GLY A 151 -10.37 18.59 0.67
CA GLY A 151 -11.63 19.13 1.15
C GLY A 151 -12.70 19.22 0.06
N ASP A 152 -12.42 19.96 -1.02
CA ASP A 152 -13.32 20.10 -2.16
C ASP A 152 -12.51 20.04 -3.47
N ILE A 153 -12.79 19.03 -4.30
CA ILE A 153 -12.12 18.81 -5.57
C ILE A 153 -12.28 20.01 -6.54
N ALA A 154 -13.36 20.79 -6.42
CA ALA A 154 -13.59 21.97 -7.25
C ALA A 154 -12.58 23.11 -6.96
N ALA A 155 -12.00 23.13 -5.76
CA ALA A 155 -11.00 24.11 -5.35
C ALA A 155 -9.55 23.61 -5.52
N VAL A 156 -9.35 22.32 -5.78
CA VAL A 156 -8.03 21.71 -5.88
C VAL A 156 -7.35 22.09 -7.21
N LYS A 157 -6.05 22.37 -7.13
CA LYS A 157 -5.17 22.52 -8.29
C LYS A 157 -3.91 21.70 -8.06
N VAL A 158 -3.41 21.07 -9.11
CA VAL A 158 -2.14 20.37 -9.12
C VAL A 158 -1.19 21.10 -10.05
N SER A 159 -0.02 21.48 -9.55
CA SER A 159 1.04 22.17 -10.28
C SER A 159 2.31 21.33 -10.32
N GLY A 160 3.26 21.67 -11.21
CA GLY A 160 4.52 20.92 -11.35
C GLY A 160 4.37 19.60 -12.10
N LEU A 161 3.28 19.45 -12.86
CA LEU A 161 3.10 18.34 -13.79
C LEU A 161 3.86 18.67 -15.08
N GLY A 162 5.03 18.06 -15.27
CA GLY A 162 5.73 17.90 -16.58
C GLY A 162 6.02 19.16 -17.38
#